data_AF-A0AAV0CA18-F1
#
_entry.id   AF-A0AAV0CA18-F1
#
_cell.length_a   1.000
_cell.length_b   1.000
_cell.length_c   1.000
_cell.angle_alpha   90.00
_cell.angle_beta   90.00
_cell.angle_gamma   90.00
#
_symmetry.space_group_name_H-M   'P 1'
#
loop_
_entity.id
_entity.type
_entity.pdbx_description
1 polymer ?
#
loop_
_entity_poly.entity_id
_entity_poly.type
_entity_poly.pdbx_seq_one_letter_code
_entity_poly.pdbx_strand_id
1 'polypeptide(L)'
;MCRVLKVRYYPNSDFLHAQVGYNKSFIWRSIVETQNILKNNIRRRVGNGIEVQVWADAWLPGEGEGRVSSTRPTGIRDMNVAALRDITGKKWNGERISNIFNADDRRKILSIPISSYDRKDGYWWNGENSGKFSVKRCYRLLIGKLQTGDGTDWARLWELHIPPMLKYFAWQAIDGSLPTVDNLRKKCVQVLDGCKVCDDSGWFGTVYRIFYRIPLPYRKLSGCKNTYCYHTEILVYLVSVYRNFGTVSVNYHDLM
;
A
#
# COMPACT_ATOMS: atom_id res chain seq x y z
N MET A 1 7.61 -13.68 -6.36
CA MET A 1 7.43 -12.29 -6.88
C MET A 1 8.61 -11.36 -6.53
N CYS A 2 9.04 -11.27 -5.27
CA CYS A 2 10.12 -10.34 -4.84
C CYS A 2 11.45 -10.51 -5.60
N ARG A 3 11.89 -11.76 -5.85
CA ARG A 3 13.13 -12.05 -6.60
C ARG A 3 13.12 -11.52 -8.04
N VAL A 4 11.97 -11.59 -8.70
CA VAL A 4 11.80 -11.10 -10.09
C VAL A 4 11.88 -9.57 -10.12
N LEU A 5 11.25 -8.89 -9.16
CA LEU A 5 11.32 -7.44 -9.05
C LEU A 5 12.76 -6.96 -8.78
N LYS A 6 13.50 -7.64 -7.90
CA LYS A 6 14.92 -7.34 -7.65
C LYS A 6 15.74 -7.43 -8.93
N VAL A 7 15.70 -8.57 -9.61
CA VAL A 7 16.49 -8.78 -10.83
C VAL A 7 16.15 -7.74 -11.92
N ARG A 8 14.86 -7.41 -12.07
CA ARG A 8 14.40 -6.50 -13.12
C ARG A 8 14.67 -5.02 -12.82
N TYR A 9 14.50 -4.58 -11.58
CA TYR A 9 14.44 -3.15 -11.26
C TYR A 9 15.57 -2.65 -10.35
N TYR A 10 16.17 -3.53 -9.55
CA TYR A 10 17.26 -3.17 -8.63
C TYR A 10 18.23 -4.35 -8.41
N PRO A 11 18.91 -4.83 -9.47
CA PRO A 11 19.73 -6.05 -9.38
C PRO A 11 20.93 -5.87 -8.45
N ASN A 12 21.54 -4.68 -8.48
CA ASN A 12 22.79 -4.35 -7.78
C ASN A 12 22.58 -3.47 -6.55
N SER A 13 21.33 -3.27 -6.12
CA SER A 13 21.01 -2.42 -4.97
C SER A 13 19.93 -3.04 -4.10
N ASP A 14 19.60 -2.35 -3.02
CA ASP A 14 18.52 -2.72 -2.12
C ASP A 14 17.23 -2.01 -2.44
N PHE A 15 16.12 -2.61 -2.02
CA PHE A 15 14.80 -2.05 -2.23
C PHE A 15 14.67 -0.61 -1.74
N LEU A 16 15.31 -0.22 -0.63
CA LEU A 16 15.26 1.15 -0.12
C LEU A 16 16.00 2.15 -1.01
N HIS A 17 16.99 1.70 -1.80
CA HIS A 17 17.72 2.55 -2.74
C HIS A 17 17.24 2.39 -4.18
N ALA A 18 16.23 1.54 -4.40
CA ALA A 18 15.69 1.28 -5.72
C ALA A 18 15.04 2.54 -6.28
N GLN A 19 15.40 2.88 -7.51
CA GLN A 19 14.81 3.97 -8.25
C GLN A 19 13.75 3.47 -9.22
N VAL A 20 12.88 4.38 -9.64
CA VAL A 20 11.76 4.06 -10.51
C VAL A 20 12.21 3.62 -11.91
N GLY A 21 13.33 4.15 -12.42
CA GLY A 21 13.94 3.76 -13.71
C GLY A 21 13.09 4.07 -14.95
N TYR A 22 13.52 3.52 -16.10
CA TYR A 22 12.85 3.59 -17.40
C TYR A 22 12.04 2.30 -17.69
N ASN A 23 10.95 2.37 -18.48
CA ASN A 23 10.08 1.23 -18.84
C ASN A 23 9.49 0.42 -17.66
N LYS A 24 8.93 1.17 -16.70
CA LYS A 24 8.34 0.66 -15.46
C LYS A 24 6.92 0.13 -15.59
N SER A 25 6.66 -1.05 -15.01
CA SER A 25 5.29 -1.54 -14.86
C SER A 25 4.49 -0.68 -13.88
N PHE A 26 3.16 -0.68 -14.01
CA PHE A 26 2.26 -0.03 -13.05
C PHE A 26 2.52 -0.51 -11.60
N ILE A 27 2.73 -1.82 -11.45
CA ILE A 27 3.03 -2.45 -10.15
C ILE A 27 4.32 -1.88 -9.56
N TRP A 28 5.39 -1.75 -10.36
CA TRP A 28 6.67 -1.23 -9.85
C TRP A 28 6.56 0.22 -9.37
N ARG A 29 5.87 1.08 -10.14
CA ARG A 29 5.59 2.46 -9.72
C ARG A 29 4.90 2.52 -8.37
N SER A 30 3.82 1.75 -8.23
CA SER A 30 3.02 1.71 -7.00
C SER A 30 3.86 1.24 -5.80
N ILE A 31 4.71 0.23 -6.01
CA ILE A 31 5.60 -0.27 -4.95
C ILE A 31 6.64 0.81 -4.55
N VAL A 32 7.28 1.47 -5.50
CA VAL A 32 8.28 2.51 -5.21
C VAL A 32 7.65 3.72 -4.54
N GLU A 33 6.40 4.06 -4.86
CA GLU A 33 5.66 5.13 -4.18
C GLU A 33 5.50 4.86 -2.67
N THR A 34 5.31 3.59 -2.28
CA THR A 34 5.28 3.20 -0.85
C THR A 34 6.64 3.21 -0.15
N GLN A 35 7.75 3.30 -0.91
CA GLN A 35 9.11 3.22 -0.37
C GLN A 35 9.42 4.37 0.61
N ASN A 36 8.89 5.57 0.36
CA ASN A 36 9.13 6.73 1.24
C ASN A 36 8.47 6.54 2.61
N ILE A 37 7.28 5.95 2.65
CA ILE A 37 6.59 5.64 3.90
C ILE A 37 7.39 4.62 4.70
N LEU A 38 7.97 3.63 4.02
CA LEU A 38 8.88 2.68 4.64
C LEU A 38 10.12 3.40 5.21
N LYS A 39 10.82 4.21 4.41
CA LYS A 39 12.01 4.96 4.86
C LYS A 39 11.74 5.80 6.11
N ASN A 40 10.59 6.45 6.18
CA ASN A 40 10.23 7.32 7.31
C ASN A 40 9.86 6.54 8.59
N ASN A 41 9.54 5.26 8.47
CA ASN A 41 9.06 4.43 9.58
C ASN A 41 9.98 3.24 9.90
N ILE A 42 11.16 3.18 9.27
CA ILE A 42 12.16 2.15 9.54
C ILE A 42 13.39 2.81 10.16
N ARG A 43 13.99 2.14 11.14
CA ARG A 43 15.31 2.46 11.67
C ARG A 43 16.28 1.31 11.45
N ARG A 44 17.57 1.60 11.39
CA ARG A 44 18.62 0.59 11.42
C ARG A 44 18.72 0.03 12.83
N ARG A 45 18.65 -1.29 12.93
CA ARG A 45 18.94 -2.04 14.15
C ARG A 45 20.43 -2.36 14.14
N VAL A 46 21.16 -1.82 15.11
CA VAL A 46 22.59 -2.07 15.25
C VAL A 46 22.83 -3.50 15.72
N GLY A 47 23.54 -4.27 14.90
CA GLY A 47 24.06 -5.60 15.20
C GLY A 47 25.57 -5.51 15.45
N ASN A 48 26.37 -5.59 14.39
CA ASN A 48 27.82 -5.41 14.42
C ASN A 48 28.26 -4.00 14.04
N GLY A 49 27.34 -3.20 13.48
CA GLY A 49 27.53 -1.79 13.13
C GLY A 49 28.39 -1.58 11.89
N ILE A 50 28.69 -2.63 11.13
CA ILE A 50 29.57 -2.56 9.94
C ILE A 50 28.82 -1.92 8.77
N GLU A 51 27.51 -2.07 8.67
CA GLU A 51 26.73 -1.52 7.56
C GLU A 51 26.06 -0.19 7.91
N VAL A 52 25.90 0.13 9.21
CA VAL A 52 25.20 1.34 9.67
C VAL A 52 26.14 2.54 9.64
N GLN A 53 25.79 3.56 8.86
CA GLN A 53 26.46 4.85 8.80
C GLN A 53 26.00 5.76 9.94
N VAL A 54 26.94 6.36 10.67
CA VAL A 54 26.64 7.12 11.89
C VAL A 54 25.72 8.31 11.63
N TRP A 55 25.96 9.09 10.56
CA TRP A 55 25.21 10.30 10.25
C TRP A 55 24.17 10.15 9.14
N ALA A 56 24.32 9.14 8.26
CA ALA A 56 23.39 8.96 7.14
C ALA A 56 22.16 8.13 7.53
N ASP A 57 22.32 7.17 8.44
CA ASP A 57 21.24 6.27 8.84
C ASP A 57 20.51 6.75 10.10
N ALA A 58 19.23 6.40 10.19
CA ALA A 58 18.44 6.53 11.42
C ALA A 58 18.60 5.28 12.28
N TRP A 59 19.42 5.33 13.33
CA TRP A 59 19.74 4.16 14.18
C TRP A 59 19.63 4.41 15.70
N LEU A 60 19.38 5.66 16.12
CA LEU A 60 19.21 6.00 17.53
C LEU A 60 17.81 5.61 18.05
N PRO A 61 17.71 5.07 19.28
CA PRO A 61 16.44 4.79 19.94
C PRO A 61 15.75 6.09 20.41
N GLY A 62 14.45 5.97 20.71
CA GLY A 62 13.62 7.05 21.26
C GLY A 62 12.69 7.70 20.24
N GLU A 63 12.03 8.79 20.62
CA GLU A 63 11.12 9.53 19.74
C GLU A 63 11.88 10.38 18.71
N GLY A 64 11.24 10.65 17.57
CA GLY A 64 11.79 11.46 16.47
C GLY A 64 12.36 10.65 15.29
N GLU A 65 13.23 11.26 14.50
CA GLU A 65 13.78 10.67 13.27
C GLU A 65 14.78 9.54 13.54
N GLY A 66 15.33 9.45 14.75
CA GLY A 66 16.35 8.45 15.10
C GLY A 66 17.71 8.69 14.44
N ARG A 67 17.94 9.87 13.86
CA ARG A 67 19.23 10.29 13.31
C ARG A 67 20.07 11.00 14.37
N VAL A 68 21.38 10.92 14.22
CA VAL A 68 22.34 11.68 15.02
C VAL A 68 22.13 13.17 14.75
N SER A 69 21.94 13.94 15.82
CA SER A 69 21.77 15.40 15.78
C SER A 69 23.10 16.15 15.85
N SER A 70 24.13 15.50 16.40
CA SER A 70 25.48 16.03 16.54
C SER A 70 26.11 16.30 15.18
N THR A 71 26.63 17.51 14.99
CA THR A 71 27.31 17.91 13.76
C THR A 71 28.56 17.04 13.56
N ARG A 72 28.73 16.52 12.34
CA ARG A 72 29.92 15.74 11.99
C ARG A 72 31.17 16.62 12.13
N PRO A 73 32.17 16.25 12.95
CA PRO A 73 33.41 17.01 13.07
C PRO A 73 34.15 17.14 11.74
N THR A 74 34.74 18.30 11.49
CA THR A 74 35.49 18.58 10.25
C THR A 74 36.69 17.63 10.14
N GLY A 75 36.83 16.94 9.00
CA GLY A 75 37.93 16.00 8.74
C GLY A 75 37.62 14.52 9.01
N ILE A 76 36.47 14.20 9.64
CA ILE A 76 36.02 12.81 9.78
C ILE A 76 35.31 12.37 8.49
N ARG A 77 35.86 11.36 7.81
CA ARG A 77 35.21 10.67 6.68
C ARG A 77 33.98 9.87 7.14
N ASP A 78 33.21 9.38 6.19
CA ASP A 78 32.06 8.51 6.50
C ASP A 78 32.48 7.39 7.45
N MET A 79 31.78 7.32 8.58
CA MET A 79 32.13 6.47 9.71
C MET A 79 30.93 5.57 10.04
N ASN A 80 31.24 4.30 10.25
CA ASN A 80 30.24 3.29 10.55
C ASN A 80 30.14 3.13 12.08
N VAL A 81 29.00 2.65 12.56
CA VAL A 81 28.74 2.48 14.00
C VAL A 81 29.73 1.52 14.65
N ALA A 82 30.29 0.56 13.91
CA ALA A 82 31.36 -0.32 14.38
C ALA A 82 32.59 0.45 14.89
N ALA A 83 32.91 1.60 14.29
CA ALA A 83 34.06 2.43 14.69
C ALA A 83 33.85 3.16 16.04
N LEU A 84 32.62 3.19 16.57
CA LEU A 84 32.33 3.75 17.89
C LEU A 84 32.56 2.75 19.03
N ARG A 85 32.89 1.51 18.70
CA ARG A 85 33.16 0.45 19.68
C ARG A 85 34.61 0.47 20.15
N ASP A 86 34.84 -0.21 21.26
CA ASP A 86 36.19 -0.47 21.77
C ASP A 86 36.97 -1.44 20.87
N ILE A 87 38.26 -1.63 21.15
CA ILE A 87 39.11 -2.55 20.39
C ILE A 87 38.61 -4.00 20.42
N THR A 88 37.83 -4.37 21.44
CA THR A 88 37.25 -5.73 21.57
C THR A 88 35.95 -5.89 20.78
N GLY A 89 35.34 -4.78 20.34
CA GLY A 89 34.05 -4.75 19.66
C GLY A 89 32.84 -5.09 20.53
N LYS A 90 33.04 -5.33 21.84
CA LYS A 90 32.02 -5.79 22.78
C LYS A 90 31.45 -4.67 23.64
N LYS A 91 32.09 -3.50 23.66
CA LYS A 91 31.64 -2.33 24.43
C LYS A 91 31.72 -1.07 23.58
N TRP A 92 30.93 -0.07 23.97
CA TRP A 92 31.05 1.27 23.39
C TRP A 92 32.33 1.94 23.88
N ASN A 93 33.04 2.64 22.99
CA ASN A 93 34.16 3.48 23.39
C ASN A 93 33.61 4.81 23.93
N GLY A 94 33.42 4.89 25.25
CA GLY A 94 32.79 6.03 25.90
C GLY A 94 33.55 7.36 25.72
N GLU A 95 34.88 7.32 25.67
CA GLU A 95 35.72 8.50 25.43
C GLU A 95 35.51 9.04 24.02
N ARG A 96 35.60 8.15 23.01
CA ARG A 96 35.35 8.51 21.60
C ARG A 96 33.95 9.07 21.40
N ILE A 97 32.93 8.45 22.01
CA ILE A 97 31.55 8.93 21.90
C ILE A 97 31.40 10.31 22.58
N SER A 98 32.05 10.52 23.72
CA SER A 98 31.97 11.80 24.43
C SER A 98 32.62 12.95 23.67
N ASN A 99 33.67 12.66 22.88
CA ASN A 99 34.37 13.66 22.07
C ASN A 99 33.63 14.00 20.76
N ILE A 100 32.82 13.09 20.23
CA ILE A 100 32.17 13.26 18.91
C ILE A 100 30.71 13.74 19.05
N PHE A 101 29.99 13.30 20.08
CA PHE A 101 28.54 13.49 20.17
C PHE A 101 28.13 14.41 21.32
N ASN A 102 27.02 15.12 21.12
CA ASN A 102 26.35 15.89 22.16
C ASN A 102 25.80 14.97 23.28
N ALA A 103 25.37 15.57 24.38
CA ALA A 103 24.91 14.83 25.55
C ALA A 103 23.68 13.93 25.26
N ASP A 104 22.78 14.37 24.39
CA ASP A 104 21.56 13.63 24.05
C ASP A 104 21.81 12.40 23.21
N ASP A 105 22.57 12.56 22.12
CA ASP A 105 22.96 11.47 21.24
C ASP A 105 23.83 10.47 22.01
N ARG A 106 24.81 10.95 22.80
CA ARG A 106 25.64 10.08 23.66
C ARG A 106 24.80 9.19 24.55
N ARG A 107 23.78 9.75 25.23
CA ARG A 107 22.88 8.99 26.10
C ARG A 107 22.14 7.90 25.31
N LYS A 108 21.62 8.25 24.13
CA LYS A 108 20.92 7.31 23.25
C LYS A 108 21.86 6.21 22.75
N ILE A 109 23.07 6.55 22.31
CA ILE A 109 24.07 5.59 21.83
C ILE A 109 24.43 4.59 22.94
N LEU A 110 24.76 5.09 24.13
CA LEU A 110 25.17 4.25 25.27
C LEU A 110 24.03 3.37 25.79
N SER A 111 22.77 3.75 25.55
CA SER A 111 21.61 2.91 25.90
C SER A 111 21.40 1.71 24.98
N ILE A 112 22.06 1.68 23.81
CA ILE A 112 21.93 0.58 22.86
C ILE A 112 22.78 -0.60 23.36
N PRO A 113 22.17 -1.78 23.64
CA PRO A 113 22.93 -2.95 24.06
C PRO A 113 23.75 -3.49 22.89
N ILE A 114 25.04 -3.72 23.12
CA ILE A 114 25.90 -4.41 22.15
C ILE A 114 25.72 -5.92 22.34
N SER A 115 25.41 -6.62 21.26
CA SER A 115 25.36 -8.08 21.30
C SER A 115 26.77 -8.64 21.42
N SER A 116 26.96 -9.59 22.34
CA SER A 116 28.21 -10.36 22.45
C SER A 116 28.47 -11.27 21.24
N TYR A 117 27.43 -11.50 20.43
CA TYR A 117 27.48 -12.29 19.21
C TYR A 117 27.57 -11.36 18.00
N ASP A 118 28.33 -11.77 16.98
CA ASP A 118 28.43 -11.05 15.71
C ASP A 118 27.14 -11.21 14.89
N ARG A 119 26.11 -10.48 15.31
CA ARG A 119 24.84 -10.39 14.59
C ARG A 119 24.95 -9.32 13.53
N LYS A 120 24.52 -9.63 12.30
CA LYS A 120 24.42 -8.64 11.23
C LYS A 120 23.45 -7.51 11.61
N ASP A 121 23.74 -6.34 11.08
CA ASP A 121 22.83 -5.19 11.14
C ASP A 121 21.50 -5.51 10.46
N GLY A 122 20.45 -4.80 10.88
CA GLY A 122 19.11 -5.05 10.35
C GLY A 122 18.24 -3.82 10.34
N TYR A 123 16.94 -4.04 10.21
CA TYR A 123 15.93 -3.00 10.22
C TYR A 123 14.93 -3.23 11.35
N TRP A 124 14.46 -2.14 11.93
CA TRP A 124 13.42 -2.09 12.95
C TRP A 124 12.27 -1.24 12.45
N TRP A 125 11.06 -1.82 12.44
CA TRP A 125 9.85 -1.13 12.01
C TRP A 125 9.21 -0.38 13.18
N ASN A 126 9.02 0.94 13.05
CA ASN A 126 8.42 1.78 14.09
C ASN A 126 6.88 1.77 14.07
N GLY A 127 6.24 1.20 13.05
CA GLY A 127 4.79 1.17 12.98
C GLY A 127 4.11 0.16 13.91
N GLU A 128 4.89 -0.68 14.61
CA GLU A 128 4.41 -1.60 15.64
C GLU A 128 5.47 -1.76 16.76
N ASN A 129 5.01 -1.96 18.01
CA ASN A 129 5.90 -2.21 19.16
C ASN A 129 6.73 -3.49 19.02
N SER A 130 6.33 -4.41 18.13
CA SER A 130 7.02 -5.67 17.85
C SER A 130 8.33 -5.47 17.07
N GLY A 131 8.51 -4.32 16.41
CA GLY A 131 9.61 -4.06 15.49
C GLY A 131 9.52 -4.84 14.18
N LYS A 132 8.50 -5.69 14.00
CA LYS A 132 8.29 -6.51 12.80
C LYS A 132 7.44 -5.74 11.80
N PHE A 133 7.79 -5.86 10.53
CA PHE A 133 7.03 -5.24 9.46
C PHE A 133 5.70 -5.95 9.22
N SER A 134 4.63 -5.18 9.05
CA SER A 134 3.28 -5.66 8.77
C SER A 134 2.65 -4.85 7.64
N VAL A 135 2.31 -5.53 6.54
CA VAL A 135 1.66 -4.90 5.37
C VAL A 135 0.35 -4.24 5.78
N LYS A 136 -0.47 -4.92 6.60
CA LYS A 136 -1.74 -4.40 7.11
C LYS A 136 -1.55 -3.07 7.83
N ARG A 137 -0.49 -2.95 8.65
CA ARG A 137 -0.27 -1.74 9.43
C ARG A 137 0.37 -0.63 8.61
N CYS A 138 1.30 -0.95 7.73
CA CYS A 138 1.85 -0.03 6.75
C CYS A 138 0.75 0.57 5.86
N TYR A 139 -0.18 -0.26 5.37
CA TYR A 139 -1.31 0.20 4.56
C TYR A 139 -2.23 1.15 5.34
N ARG A 140 -2.50 0.86 6.62
CA ARG A 140 -3.23 1.78 7.50
C ARG A 140 -2.48 3.10 7.75
N LEU A 141 -1.15 3.11 7.78
CA LEU A 141 -0.39 4.36 7.86
C LEU A 141 -0.49 5.17 6.55
N LEU A 142 -0.52 4.47 5.42
CA LEU A 142 -0.60 5.07 4.08
C LEU A 142 -1.97 5.71 3.81
N ILE A 143 -3.05 5.03 4.18
CA ILE A 143 -4.43 5.51 3.99
C ILE A 143 -4.92 6.39 5.16
N GLY A 144 -4.17 6.41 6.27
CA GLY A 144 -4.57 7.08 7.50
C GLY A 144 -5.54 6.22 8.34
N LYS A 145 -6.19 6.83 9.34
CA LYS A 145 -7.32 6.18 10.02
C LYS A 145 -8.36 5.93 8.93
N LEU A 146 -8.46 4.68 8.46
CA LEU A 146 -9.66 4.21 7.78
C LEU A 146 -10.81 4.72 8.63
N GLN A 147 -11.62 5.62 8.08
CA GLN A 147 -13.00 5.69 8.55
C GLN A 147 -13.47 4.24 8.43
N THR A 148 -13.74 3.63 9.57
CA THR A 148 -14.19 2.25 9.67
C THR A 148 -15.49 2.16 8.90
N GLY A 149 -15.39 1.74 7.63
CA GLY A 149 -16.52 1.68 6.72
C GLY A 149 -17.06 3.06 6.37
N ASP A 150 -17.17 3.28 5.08
CA ASP A 150 -18.06 4.19 4.37
C ASP A 150 -19.56 3.95 4.70
N GLY A 151 -19.89 3.41 5.88
CA GLY A 151 -21.21 2.93 6.28
C GLY A 151 -21.65 1.67 5.55
N THR A 152 -20.84 1.17 4.61
CA THR A 152 -21.18 0.05 3.72
C THR A 152 -21.13 -1.28 4.47
N ASP A 153 -22.30 -1.84 4.74
CA ASP A 153 -22.44 -3.17 5.34
C ASP A 153 -22.24 -4.27 4.29
N TRP A 154 -20.99 -4.70 4.13
CA TRP A 154 -20.64 -5.77 3.19
C TRP A 154 -21.28 -7.11 3.57
N ALA A 155 -21.59 -7.35 4.84
CA ALA A 155 -22.18 -8.63 5.26
C ALA A 155 -23.53 -8.84 4.56
N ARG A 156 -24.36 -7.79 4.51
CA ARG A 156 -25.63 -7.80 3.78
C ARG A 156 -25.50 -8.19 2.32
N LEU A 157 -24.50 -7.64 1.61
CA LEU A 157 -24.26 -7.98 0.21
C LEU A 157 -23.94 -9.48 0.02
N TRP A 158 -23.13 -10.03 0.92
CA TRP A 158 -22.69 -11.42 0.85
C TRP A 158 -23.76 -12.42 1.33
N GLU A 159 -24.71 -11.99 2.17
CA GLU A 159 -25.85 -12.80 2.63
C GLU A 159 -26.95 -12.98 1.56
N LEU A 160 -27.03 -12.10 0.55
CA LEU A 160 -28.05 -12.19 -0.51
C LEU A 160 -28.10 -13.57 -1.17
N HIS A 161 -29.28 -14.12 -1.41
CA HIS A 161 -29.45 -15.36 -2.18
C HIS A 161 -29.45 -15.10 -3.70
N ILE A 162 -28.32 -14.63 -4.20
CA ILE A 162 -28.07 -14.40 -5.64
C ILE A 162 -26.79 -15.12 -6.10
N PRO A 163 -26.65 -15.41 -7.40
CA PRO A 163 -25.43 -15.97 -7.97
C PRO A 163 -24.16 -15.22 -7.53
N PRO A 164 -23.06 -15.92 -7.16
CA PRO A 164 -21.81 -15.29 -6.72
C PRO A 164 -21.23 -14.26 -7.69
N MET A 165 -21.42 -14.47 -8.99
CA MET A 165 -21.00 -13.53 -10.03
C MET A 165 -21.67 -12.16 -9.88
N LEU A 166 -22.94 -12.12 -9.49
CA LEU A 166 -23.69 -10.87 -9.28
C LEU A 166 -23.28 -10.19 -7.97
N LYS A 167 -22.97 -10.96 -6.91
CA LYS A 167 -22.40 -10.40 -5.67
C LYS A 167 -21.08 -9.71 -5.92
N TYR A 168 -20.20 -10.38 -6.69
CA TYR A 168 -18.90 -9.81 -7.05
C TYR A 168 -19.04 -8.55 -7.90
N PHE A 169 -19.92 -8.57 -8.91
CA PHE A 169 -20.19 -7.41 -9.73
C PHE A 169 -20.77 -6.23 -8.90
N ALA A 170 -21.70 -6.51 -8.00
CA ALA A 170 -22.27 -5.51 -7.09
C ALA A 170 -21.22 -4.93 -6.15
N TRP A 171 -20.35 -5.77 -5.59
CA TRP A 171 -19.20 -5.33 -4.80
C TRP A 171 -18.32 -4.37 -5.61
N GLN A 172 -17.95 -4.73 -6.84
CA GLN A 172 -17.15 -3.87 -7.72
C GLN A 172 -17.85 -2.55 -8.08
N ALA A 173 -19.17 -2.58 -8.23
CA ALA A 173 -19.96 -1.39 -8.55
C ALA A 173 -20.04 -0.43 -7.35
N ILE A 174 -20.27 -0.96 -6.15
CA ILE A 174 -20.38 -0.18 -4.90
C ILE A 174 -19.01 0.37 -4.50
N ASP A 175 -17.96 -0.45 -4.55
CA ASP A 175 -16.56 -0.07 -4.29
C ASP A 175 -15.98 0.83 -5.38
N GLY A 176 -16.72 1.04 -6.48
CA GLY A 176 -16.27 1.84 -7.61
C GLY A 176 -15.03 1.27 -8.29
N SER A 177 -14.81 -0.05 -8.23
CA SER A 177 -13.64 -0.75 -8.76
C SER A 177 -13.89 -1.43 -10.12
N LEU A 178 -15.08 -1.24 -10.71
CA LEU A 178 -15.37 -1.67 -12.08
C LEU A 178 -14.32 -1.11 -13.07
N PRO A 179 -13.90 -1.90 -14.09
CA PRO A 179 -12.89 -1.49 -15.07
C PRO A 179 -13.45 -0.50 -16.10
N THR A 180 -13.95 0.64 -15.64
CA THR A 180 -14.36 1.76 -16.49
C THR A 180 -13.14 2.50 -17.04
N VAL A 181 -13.31 3.20 -18.17
CA VAL A 181 -12.27 4.08 -18.73
C VAL A 181 -11.78 5.08 -17.68
N ASP A 182 -12.68 5.64 -16.88
CA ASP A 182 -12.33 6.59 -15.81
C ASP A 182 -11.46 5.94 -14.73
N ASN A 183 -11.78 4.72 -14.31
CA ASN A 183 -10.98 4.00 -13.32
C ASN A 183 -9.63 3.52 -13.87
N LEU A 184 -9.57 3.19 -15.15
CA LEU A 184 -8.31 2.89 -15.83
C LEU A 184 -7.42 4.14 -15.96
N ARG A 185 -8.01 5.30 -16.28
CA ARG A 185 -7.31 6.60 -16.30
C ARG A 185 -6.81 7.00 -14.93
N LYS A 186 -7.62 6.85 -13.87
CA LYS A 186 -7.18 7.03 -12.47
C LYS A 186 -5.97 6.16 -12.12
N LYS A 187 -5.88 4.96 -12.71
CA LYS A 187 -4.74 4.05 -12.56
C LYS A 187 -3.62 4.30 -13.59
N CYS A 188 -3.63 5.45 -14.27
CA CYS A 188 -2.64 5.85 -15.26
C CYS A 188 -2.39 4.78 -16.34
N VAL A 189 -3.44 4.04 -16.71
CA VAL A 189 -3.45 3.15 -17.88
C VAL A 189 -3.78 4.01 -19.09
N GLN A 190 -3.00 3.90 -20.15
CA GLN A 190 -3.32 4.59 -21.40
C GLN A 190 -4.53 3.92 -22.04
N VAL A 191 -5.61 4.69 -22.19
CA VAL A 191 -6.85 4.27 -22.82
C VAL A 191 -7.10 5.23 -23.96
N LEU A 192 -7.50 4.72 -25.12
CA LEU A 192 -7.89 5.54 -26.25
C LEU A 192 -9.12 6.38 -25.86
N ASP A 193 -9.13 7.64 -26.27
CA ASP A 193 -10.30 8.51 -26.14
C ASP A 193 -11.37 8.04 -27.14
N GLY A 194 -12.61 7.83 -26.66
CA GLY A 194 -13.75 7.46 -27.53
C GLY A 194 -14.47 6.18 -27.12
N CYS A 195 -15.79 6.16 -27.31
CA CYS A 195 -16.67 5.03 -26.95
C CYS A 195 -16.63 4.04 -28.10
N LYS A 196 -16.03 2.86 -27.86
CA LYS A 196 -16.01 1.78 -28.88
C LYS A 196 -17.40 1.26 -29.28
N VAL A 197 -18.45 1.74 -28.62
CA VAL A 197 -19.86 1.42 -28.90
C VAL A 197 -20.59 2.59 -29.57
N CYS A 198 -20.05 3.80 -29.49
CA CYS A 198 -20.69 5.04 -29.88
C CYS A 198 -19.62 6.09 -30.21
N ASP A 199 -19.39 6.40 -31.48
CA ASP A 199 -18.36 7.37 -31.92
C ASP A 199 -18.61 8.84 -31.48
N ASP A 200 -19.42 9.06 -30.44
CA ASP A 200 -19.69 10.37 -29.88
C ASP A 200 -18.59 10.80 -28.90
N SER A 201 -17.92 11.89 -29.24
CA SER A 201 -16.79 12.49 -28.54
C SER A 201 -17.13 13.22 -27.23
N GLY A 202 -18.33 13.03 -26.67
CA GLY A 202 -18.84 13.86 -25.57
C GLY A 202 -19.37 13.15 -24.31
N TRP A 203 -19.39 11.81 -24.24
CA TRP A 203 -20.24 11.11 -23.25
C TRP A 203 -19.53 9.99 -22.48
N PHE A 204 -18.75 10.34 -21.45
CA PHE A 204 -18.13 9.36 -20.55
C PHE A 204 -18.02 9.84 -19.11
N GLY A 205 -18.28 8.97 -18.13
CA GLY A 205 -17.90 9.34 -16.76
C GLY A 205 -18.37 8.52 -15.56
N THR A 206 -19.29 7.54 -15.63
CA THR A 206 -19.76 6.92 -14.35
C THR A 206 -20.37 5.52 -14.43
N VAL A 207 -20.16 4.75 -13.35
CA VAL A 207 -20.76 3.42 -13.05
C VAL A 207 -22.27 3.38 -13.32
N TYR A 208 -22.97 4.49 -13.04
CA TYR A 208 -24.40 4.65 -13.32
C TYR A 208 -24.82 4.26 -14.75
N ARG A 209 -23.95 4.40 -15.77
CA ARG A 209 -24.31 4.17 -17.18
C ARG A 209 -24.03 2.77 -17.70
N ILE A 210 -23.24 1.95 -16.99
CA ILE A 210 -23.12 0.50 -17.26
C ILE A 210 -24.49 -0.16 -17.14
N PHE A 211 -25.28 0.25 -16.13
CA PHE A 211 -26.60 -0.30 -15.86
C PHE A 211 -27.67 0.15 -16.88
N TYR A 212 -27.54 1.35 -17.48
CA TYR A 212 -28.54 1.89 -18.41
C TYR A 212 -28.32 1.50 -19.88
N ARG A 213 -27.14 1.01 -20.27
CA ARG A 213 -26.82 0.79 -21.69
C ARG A 213 -26.00 -0.45 -22.01
N ILE A 214 -25.85 -1.43 -21.11
CA ILE A 214 -25.50 -2.79 -21.53
C ILE A 214 -26.80 -3.46 -22.03
N PRO A 215 -27.05 -3.55 -23.36
CA PRO A 215 -27.81 -4.68 -23.82
C PRO A 215 -26.94 -5.90 -23.54
N LEU A 216 -27.26 -6.65 -22.49
CA LEU A 216 -26.83 -8.05 -22.42
C LEU A 216 -27.28 -8.67 -23.76
N PRO A 217 -26.47 -9.54 -24.39
CA PRO A 217 -26.60 -9.85 -25.81
C PRO A 217 -28.01 -10.34 -26.16
N TYR A 218 -28.85 -9.42 -26.62
CA TYR A 218 -30.14 -9.69 -27.26
C TYR A 218 -30.05 -9.21 -28.70
N ARG A 219 -29.34 -9.99 -29.50
CA ARG A 219 -29.79 -10.15 -30.88
C ARG A 219 -31.03 -11.04 -30.81
N LYS A 220 -32.22 -10.43 -30.91
CA LYS A 220 -33.41 -11.15 -31.34
C LYS A 220 -33.12 -11.72 -32.74
N LEU A 221 -32.64 -12.96 -32.81
CA LEU A 221 -32.97 -13.81 -33.93
C LEU A 221 -34.42 -14.24 -33.70
N SER A 222 -35.29 -13.80 -34.60
CA SER A 222 -36.71 -14.12 -34.64
C SER A 222 -36.93 -15.63 -34.55
N GLY A 223 -37.58 -16.08 -33.49
CA GLY A 223 -38.02 -17.47 -33.33
C GLY A 223 -37.35 -18.22 -32.18
N CYS A 224 -37.68 -17.89 -30.93
CA CYS A 224 -37.52 -18.85 -29.84
C CYS A 224 -38.54 -18.55 -28.74
N LYS A 225 -39.44 -19.52 -28.50
CA LYS A 225 -40.35 -19.53 -27.35
C LYS A 225 -39.55 -19.97 -26.12
N ASN A 226 -39.75 -19.25 -25.02
CA ASN A 226 -39.20 -19.47 -23.68
C ASN A 226 -37.72 -19.08 -23.46
N THR A 227 -37.54 -18.17 -22.48
CA THR A 227 -36.62 -18.25 -21.31
C THR A 227 -36.06 -16.88 -20.90
N TYR A 228 -36.83 -15.78 -20.97
CA TYR A 228 -36.20 -14.46 -20.79
C TYR A 228 -37.14 -13.37 -20.22
N CYS A 229 -37.35 -13.36 -18.90
CA CYS A 229 -37.88 -12.21 -18.14
C CYS A 229 -37.09 -11.88 -16.86
N TYR A 230 -36.24 -12.79 -16.36
CA TYR A 230 -35.56 -12.62 -15.07
C TYR A 230 -34.36 -11.67 -15.04
N HIS A 231 -33.86 -11.19 -16.18
CA HIS A 231 -32.62 -10.38 -16.23
C HIS A 231 -32.85 -8.87 -16.11
N THR A 232 -34.03 -8.37 -16.48
CA THR A 232 -34.42 -6.97 -16.27
C THR A 232 -34.72 -6.69 -14.79
N GLU A 233 -35.28 -7.66 -14.07
CA GLU A 233 -35.55 -7.53 -12.64
C GLU A 233 -34.27 -7.47 -11.80
N ILE A 234 -33.23 -8.23 -12.17
CA ILE A 234 -31.94 -8.22 -11.47
C ILE A 234 -31.24 -6.86 -11.60
N LEU A 235 -31.33 -6.20 -12.76
CA LEU A 235 -30.74 -4.87 -12.95
C LEU A 235 -31.51 -3.79 -12.20
N VAL A 236 -32.86 -3.87 -12.17
CA VAL A 236 -33.69 -3.00 -11.32
C VAL A 236 -33.40 -3.25 -9.84
N TYR A 237 -33.19 -4.51 -9.43
CA TYR A 237 -32.79 -4.89 -8.08
C TYR A 237 -31.39 -4.38 -7.73
N LEU A 238 -30.41 -4.48 -8.62
CA LEU A 238 -29.06 -3.95 -8.36
C LEU A 238 -29.04 -2.41 -8.31
N VAL A 239 -29.85 -1.73 -9.14
CA VAL A 239 -30.03 -0.27 -9.11
C VAL A 239 -30.83 0.16 -7.88
N SER A 240 -31.83 -0.60 -7.43
CA SER A 240 -32.60 -0.31 -6.22
C SER A 240 -31.77 -0.57 -4.97
N VAL A 241 -31.00 -1.66 -4.93
CA VAL A 241 -30.00 -1.96 -3.89
C VAL A 241 -28.96 -0.84 -3.83
N TYR A 242 -28.41 -0.40 -4.97
CA TYR A 242 -27.47 0.71 -5.02
C TYR A 242 -28.08 2.06 -4.57
N ARG A 243 -29.36 2.32 -4.86
CA ARG A 243 -30.08 3.54 -4.42
C ARG A 243 -30.53 3.49 -2.95
N ASN A 244 -30.84 2.31 -2.43
CA ASN A 244 -31.44 2.09 -1.11
C ASN A 244 -30.45 1.57 -0.06
N PHE A 245 -29.16 1.41 -0.38
CA PHE A 245 -28.14 1.01 0.60
C PHE A 245 -27.94 2.03 1.74
N GLY A 246 -28.62 3.18 1.70
CA GLY A 246 -28.75 4.13 2.82
C GLY A 246 -30.10 4.10 3.58
N THR A 247 -31.15 3.51 3.02
CA THR A 247 -32.49 3.45 3.63
C THR A 247 -33.31 2.33 2.99
N VAL A 248 -33.94 1.51 3.83
CA VAL A 248 -35.01 0.54 3.55
C VAL A 248 -34.58 -0.94 3.48
N SER A 249 -35.09 -1.71 4.44
CA SER A 249 -35.29 -3.15 4.39
C SER A 249 -36.51 -3.46 3.51
N VAL A 250 -36.34 -4.21 2.43
CA VAL A 250 -37.47 -4.74 1.64
C VAL A 250 -37.46 -6.26 1.71
N ASN A 251 -38.56 -6.83 2.19
CA ASN A 251 -38.78 -8.26 2.28
C ASN A 251 -39.20 -8.81 0.92
N TYR A 252 -38.67 -9.98 0.57
CA TYR A 252 -38.88 -10.63 -0.74
C TYR A 252 -40.30 -11.20 -0.94
N HIS A 253 -41.19 -11.08 0.06
CA HIS A 253 -42.52 -11.69 0.05
C HIS A 253 -43.63 -10.81 -0.54
N ASP A 254 -43.37 -9.53 -0.82
CA ASP A 254 -44.40 -8.58 -1.29
C ASP A 254 -44.41 -8.38 -2.84
N LEU A 255 -43.72 -9.24 -3.59
CA LEU A 255 -43.58 -9.11 -5.06
C LEU A 255 -43.85 -10.41 -5.85
N MET A 256 -44.58 -11.38 -5.28
CA MET A 256 -45.30 -12.40 -6.07
C MET A 256 -46.76 -12.00 -6.22
#